data_AF-A0A8H3ZNM6-F1
#
_entry.id   AF-A0A8H3ZNM6-F1
#
_cell.length_a   1.000
_cell.length_b   1.000
_cell.length_c   1.000
_cell.angle_alpha   90.00
_cell.angle_beta   90.00
_cell.angle_gamma   90.00
#
_symmetry.space_group_name_H-M   'P 1'
#
loop_
_entity.id
_entity.type
_entity.pdbx_description
1 polymer ?
#
loop_
_entity_poly.entity_id
_entity_poly.type
_entity_poly.pdbx_seq_one_letter_code
_entity_poly.pdbx_strand_id
1 'polypeptide(L)'
;MASFFTFLVNLSFAAWTMTREAPDGIGVIWEGEHKTVKTWNTIIHVLINIISTALLAGSNYCMQCLMVPTRSELNKALSQRTWLDIGVPTIRNFRSITLQRKSLWILLSISSLPLHLLFNSVMFASIAPREYSVAAIGVKSMPNGTTSGFSQSLSIRQFSEVPSTFIIATLHFLTVSECLDDYGNDYQSSRGDLLIVANDGEPINLRLPNSLLRLRYASHPEASIAWMCNYSDSSKPCDERIAERYKYMVPVIN
;
A
#
# COMPACT_ATOMS: atom_id res chain seq x y z
N MET A 1 4.89 -4.11 -41.55
CA MET A 1 4.27 -5.28 -40.90
C MET A 1 4.55 -5.24 -39.39
N ALA A 2 5.77 -5.51 -38.93
CA ALA A 2 6.10 -5.54 -37.49
C ALA A 2 5.79 -4.23 -36.74
N SER A 3 6.22 -3.08 -37.26
CA SER A 3 5.94 -1.77 -36.64
C SER A 3 4.46 -1.42 -36.53
N PHE A 4 3.68 -1.79 -37.56
CA PHE A 4 2.23 -1.59 -37.56
C PHE A 4 1.54 -2.52 -36.55
N PHE A 5 1.98 -3.77 -36.46
CA PHE A 5 1.50 -4.72 -35.46
C PHE A 5 1.81 -4.23 -34.04
N THR A 6 3.04 -3.79 -33.76
CA THR A 6 3.42 -3.21 -32.45
C THR A 6 2.58 -1.98 -32.11
N PHE A 7 2.33 -1.11 -33.08
CA PHE A 7 1.45 0.05 -32.89
C PHE A 7 0.02 -0.37 -32.52
N LEU A 8 -0.55 -1.35 -33.22
CA LEU A 8 -1.89 -1.85 -32.92
C LEU A 8 -1.97 -2.45 -31.52
N VAL A 9 -0.98 -3.25 -31.11
CA VAL A 9 -0.95 -3.82 -29.75
C VAL A 9 -0.91 -2.72 -28.68
N ASN A 10 -0.04 -1.72 -28.85
CA ASN A 10 0.07 -0.59 -27.91
C ASN A 10 -1.23 0.24 -27.88
N LEU A 11 -1.81 0.51 -29.06
CA LEU A 11 -3.03 1.31 -29.18
C LEU A 11 -4.25 0.57 -28.61
N SER A 12 -4.41 -0.72 -28.90
CA SER A 12 -5.49 -1.54 -28.38
C SER A 12 -5.41 -1.64 -26.86
N PHE A 13 -4.22 -1.84 -26.30
CA PHE A 13 -4.05 -1.87 -24.85
C PHE A 13 -4.36 -0.51 -24.22
N ALA A 14 -3.84 0.59 -24.77
CA ALA A 14 -4.14 1.94 -24.29
C ALA A 14 -5.65 2.25 -24.34
N ALA A 15 -6.31 2.00 -25.48
CA ALA A 15 -7.75 2.19 -25.63
C ALA A 15 -8.56 1.30 -24.69
N TRP A 16 -8.14 0.05 -24.48
CA TRP A 16 -8.79 -0.85 -23.52
C TRP A 16 -8.69 -0.34 -22.09
N THR A 17 -7.54 0.18 -21.68
CA THR A 17 -7.37 0.77 -20.34
C THR A 17 -8.22 2.04 -20.16
N MET A 18 -8.37 2.85 -21.20
CA MET A 18 -9.16 4.10 -21.14
C MET A 18 -10.67 3.86 -21.13
N THR A 19 -11.14 2.74 -21.64
CA THR A 19 -12.59 2.40 -21.68
C THR A 19 -13.07 1.68 -20.42
N ARG A 20 -12.16 1.35 -19.49
CA ARG A 20 -12.47 0.72 -18.21
C ARG A 20 -12.59 1.79 -17.13
N GLU A 21 -13.82 2.21 -16.86
CA GLU A 21 -14.11 3.02 -15.67
C GLU A 21 -14.22 2.11 -14.45
N ALA A 22 -13.39 2.36 -13.43
CA ALA A 22 -13.58 1.80 -12.10
C ALA A 22 -14.54 2.73 -11.32
N PRO A 23 -15.51 2.20 -10.55
CA PRO A 23 -16.51 2.99 -9.83
C PRO A 23 -15.94 4.14 -8.98
N ASP A 24 -14.75 3.94 -8.41
CA ASP A 24 -14.02 4.93 -7.59
C ASP A 24 -12.67 5.34 -8.21
N GLY A 25 -12.46 5.07 -9.50
CA GLY A 25 -11.17 5.27 -10.17
C GLY A 25 -10.07 4.27 -9.75
N ILE A 26 -10.34 3.38 -8.79
CA ILE A 26 -9.43 2.36 -8.28
C ILE A 26 -10.11 0.99 -8.39
N GLY A 27 -9.50 0.04 -9.10
CA GLY A 27 -9.98 -1.34 -9.18
C GLY A 27 -9.26 -2.23 -8.18
N VAL A 28 -10.00 -2.88 -7.27
CA VAL A 28 -9.43 -3.85 -6.33
C VAL A 28 -9.28 -5.20 -7.03
N ILE A 29 -8.04 -5.67 -7.17
CA ILE A 29 -7.73 -6.95 -7.83
C ILE A 29 -7.70 -8.10 -6.81
N TRP A 30 -7.18 -7.82 -5.62
CA TRP A 30 -7.03 -8.80 -4.56
C TRP A 30 -7.09 -8.12 -3.20
N GLU A 31 -7.79 -8.75 -2.27
CA GLU A 31 -7.86 -8.35 -0.87
C GLU A 31 -7.54 -9.58 0.00
N GLY A 32 -6.70 -9.41 1.02
CA GLY A 32 -6.29 -10.52 1.89
C GLY A 32 -5.14 -10.16 2.83
N GLU A 33 -4.44 -11.18 3.32
CA GLU A 33 -3.34 -11.00 4.27
C GLU A 33 -2.23 -10.11 3.69
N HIS A 34 -1.75 -9.16 4.49
CA HIS A 34 -0.70 -8.21 4.11
C HIS A 34 0.54 -8.86 3.48
N LYS A 35 1.03 -9.99 4.01
CA LYS A 35 2.19 -10.70 3.45
C LYS A 35 1.93 -11.20 2.03
N THR A 36 0.74 -11.75 1.80
CA THR A 36 0.32 -12.26 0.50
C THR A 36 0.13 -11.11 -0.49
N VAL A 37 -0.57 -10.05 -0.10
CA VAL A 37 -0.76 -8.85 -0.95
C VAL A 37 0.58 -8.20 -1.30
N LYS A 38 1.48 -8.05 -0.33
CA LYS A 38 2.82 -7.47 -0.56
C LYS A 38 3.65 -8.31 -1.52
N THR A 39 3.58 -9.64 -1.41
CA THR A 39 4.28 -10.55 -2.31
C THR A 39 3.73 -10.44 -3.73
N TRP A 40 2.41 -10.48 -3.89
CA TRP A 40 1.75 -10.31 -5.19
C TRP A 40 2.02 -8.95 -5.82
N ASN A 41 1.94 -7.86 -5.05
CA ASN A 41 2.29 -6.53 -5.52
C ASN A 41 3.71 -6.51 -6.08
N THR A 42 4.67 -7.11 -5.37
CA THR A 42 6.06 -7.21 -5.81
C THR A 42 6.19 -8.00 -7.11
N ILE A 43 5.57 -9.18 -7.19
CA ILE A 43 5.61 -10.04 -8.38
C ILE A 43 5.02 -9.31 -9.59
N ILE A 44 3.87 -8.67 -9.41
CA ILE A 44 3.17 -7.93 -10.47
C ILE A 44 4.03 -6.76 -10.95
N HIS A 45 4.65 -5.99 -10.06
CA HIS A 45 5.57 -4.91 -10.46
C HIS A 45 6.77 -5.43 -11.27
N VAL A 46 7.36 -6.56 -10.87
CA VAL A 46 8.46 -7.18 -11.63
C VAL A 46 8.00 -7.59 -13.02
N LEU A 47 6.86 -8.28 -13.14
CA LEU A 47 6.31 -8.71 -14.43
C LEU A 47 5.99 -7.52 -15.34
N ILE A 48 5.36 -6.49 -14.79
CA ILE A 48 5.03 -5.26 -15.51
C ILE A 48 6.31 -4.59 -16.04
N ASN A 49 7.37 -4.49 -15.22
CA ASN A 49 8.64 -3.92 -15.65
C ASN A 49 9.30 -4.71 -16.78
N ILE A 50 9.25 -6.05 -16.73
CA ILE A 50 9.76 -6.91 -17.80
C ILE A 50 8.98 -6.68 -19.10
N ILE A 51 7.65 -6.70 -19.04
CA ILE A 51 6.79 -6.50 -20.22
C ILE A 51 6.99 -5.09 -20.79
N SER A 52 7.01 -4.06 -19.94
CA SER A 52 7.26 -2.67 -20.32
C SER A 52 8.61 -2.52 -21.03
N THR A 53 9.67 -3.13 -20.47
CA THR A 53 11.01 -3.11 -21.08
C THR A 53 11.03 -3.81 -22.44
N ALA A 54 10.36 -4.96 -22.57
CA ALA A 54 10.27 -5.69 -23.83
C ALA A 54 9.50 -4.90 -24.91
N LEU A 55 8.37 -4.27 -24.54
CA LEU A 55 7.59 -3.41 -25.43
C LEU A 55 8.39 -2.17 -25.86
N LEU A 56 9.12 -1.55 -24.93
CA LEU A 56 9.98 -0.40 -25.22
C LEU A 56 11.14 -0.80 -26.14
N ALA A 57 11.80 -1.91 -25.88
CA ALA A 57 12.88 -2.44 -26.72
C ALA A 57 12.37 -2.77 -28.14
N GLY A 58 11.22 -3.45 -28.25
CA GLY A 58 10.59 -3.77 -29.52
C GLY A 58 10.15 -2.51 -30.30
N SER A 59 9.63 -1.51 -29.59
CA SER A 59 9.26 -0.22 -30.17
C SER A 59 10.49 0.54 -30.67
N ASN A 60 11.57 0.60 -29.88
CA ASN A 60 12.83 1.22 -30.28
C ASN A 60 13.45 0.52 -31.50
N TYR A 61 13.42 -0.81 -31.54
CA TYR A 61 13.88 -1.57 -32.70
C TYR A 61 13.07 -1.24 -33.97
N CYS A 62 11.74 -1.19 -33.86
CA CYS A 62 10.88 -0.80 -34.97
C CYS A 62 11.12 0.64 -35.42
N MET A 63 11.35 1.56 -34.48
CA MET A 63 11.71 2.95 -34.78
C MET A 63 13.01 3.06 -35.55
N GLN A 64 14.05 2.30 -35.16
CA GLN A 64 15.31 2.24 -35.90
C GLN A 64 15.09 1.74 -37.32
N CYS A 65 14.32 0.67 -37.50
CA CYS A 65 13.97 0.15 -38.83
C CYS A 65 13.23 1.18 -39.71
N LEU A 66 12.33 1.97 -39.13
CA LEU A 66 11.59 3.03 -39.83
C LEU A 66 12.49 4.20 -40.25
N MET A 67 13.59 4.43 -39.51
CA MET A 67 14.55 5.50 -39.73
C MET A 67 15.63 5.16 -40.76
N VAL A 68 15.71 3.91 -41.22
CA VAL A 68 16.68 3.50 -42.25
C VAL A 68 16.28 4.10 -43.61
N PRO A 69 17.19 4.89 -44.26
CA PRO A 69 16.92 5.46 -45.57
C PRO A 69 16.89 4.38 -46.65
N THR A 70 15.96 4.51 -47.60
CA THR A 70 15.92 3.69 -48.81
C THR A 70 17.01 4.10 -49.80
N ARG A 71 17.34 3.22 -50.75
CA ARG A 71 18.32 3.51 -51.80
C ARG A 71 17.96 4.76 -52.62
N SER A 72 16.67 4.99 -52.90
CA SER A 72 16.21 6.18 -53.61
C SER A 72 16.38 7.46 -52.77
N GLU A 73 16.06 7.42 -51.48
CA GLU A 73 16.29 8.53 -50.54
C GLU A 73 17.79 8.84 -50.38
N LEU A 74 18.62 7.80 -50.31
CA LEU A 74 20.09 7.95 -50.28
C LEU A 74 20.64 8.58 -51.55
N ASN A 75 20.20 8.13 -52.73
CA ASN A 75 20.63 8.70 -54.01
C ASN A 75 20.22 10.17 -54.15
N LYS A 76 19.03 10.54 -53.65
CA LYS A 76 18.56 11.93 -53.61
C LYS A 76 19.41 12.79 -52.67
N ALA A 77 19.81 12.27 -51.51
CA ALA A 77 20.71 12.98 -50.61
C ALA A 77 22.11 13.15 -51.22
N LEU A 78 22.63 12.12 -51.88
CA LEU A 78 23.92 12.15 -52.59
C LEU A 78 23.94 13.17 -53.72
N SER A 79 22.86 13.29 -54.51
CA SER A 79 22.78 14.32 -55.57
C SER A 79 22.77 15.74 -55.01
N GLN A 80 22.29 15.92 -53.77
CA GLN A 80 22.32 17.18 -53.03
C GLN A 80 23.62 17.41 -52.25
N ARG A 81 24.64 16.54 -52.41
CA ARG A 81 25.90 16.55 -51.63
C ARG A 81 25.67 16.50 -50.12
N THR A 82 24.60 15.85 -49.69
CA THR A 82 24.26 15.63 -48.28
C THR A 82 24.45 14.17 -47.90
N TRP A 83 24.78 13.92 -46.63
CA TRP A 83 24.95 12.58 -46.08
C TRP A 83 23.79 12.24 -45.13
N LEU A 84 23.44 10.96 -45.09
CA LEU A 84 22.44 10.36 -44.21
C LEU A 84 23.12 9.26 -43.39
N ASP A 85 22.78 9.17 -42.12
CA ASP A 85 23.35 8.18 -41.20
C ASP A 85 22.61 6.84 -41.35
N ILE A 86 23.29 5.70 -41.23
CA ILE A 86 22.64 4.39 -41.33
C ILE A 86 22.62 3.75 -39.94
N GLY A 87 21.44 3.33 -39.50
CA GLY A 87 21.26 2.63 -38.21
C GLY A 87 21.14 3.54 -36.98
N VAL A 88 21.25 4.87 -37.13
CA VAL A 88 21.06 5.82 -36.03
C VAL A 88 19.87 6.74 -36.34
N PRO A 89 18.89 6.89 -35.43
CA PRO A 89 17.80 7.83 -35.62
C PRO A 89 18.31 9.28 -35.47
N THR A 90 18.51 9.97 -36.60
CA THR A 90 18.90 11.39 -36.61
C THR A 90 17.80 12.27 -37.19
N ILE A 91 17.72 13.51 -36.69
CA ILE A 91 16.74 14.52 -37.17
C ILE A 91 16.91 14.77 -38.69
N ARG A 92 18.14 14.63 -39.20
CA ARG A 92 18.46 14.77 -40.62
C ARG A 92 17.82 13.63 -41.45
N ASN A 93 17.95 12.38 -40.99
CA ASN A 93 17.25 11.26 -41.60
C ASN A 93 15.73 11.42 -41.53
N PHE A 94 15.23 11.94 -40.40
CA PHE A 94 13.80 12.14 -40.20
C PHE A 94 13.20 13.12 -41.21
N ARG A 95 13.98 14.10 -41.70
CA ARG A 95 13.53 15.00 -42.77
C ARG A 95 13.48 14.31 -44.13
N SER A 96 14.38 13.37 -44.40
CA SER A 96 14.52 12.71 -45.71
C SER A 96 13.52 11.56 -45.96
N ILE A 97 12.99 10.92 -44.91
CA ILE A 97 12.07 9.78 -45.03
C ILE A 97 10.65 10.18 -45.48
N THR A 98 9.88 9.23 -46.00
CA THR A 98 8.47 9.44 -46.39
C THR A 98 7.55 9.82 -45.22
N LEU A 99 6.50 10.61 -45.50
CA LEU A 99 5.50 11.04 -44.52
C LEU A 99 4.84 9.87 -43.76
N GLN A 100 4.58 8.75 -44.42
CA GLN A 100 4.01 7.54 -43.79
C GLN A 100 4.94 6.98 -42.70
N ARG A 101 6.26 6.92 -42.96
CA ARG A 101 7.24 6.43 -41.99
C ARG A 101 7.41 7.40 -40.83
N LYS A 102 7.38 8.72 -41.10
CA LYS A 102 7.39 9.75 -40.05
C LYS A 102 6.19 9.61 -39.11
N SER A 103 4.99 9.46 -39.68
CA SER A 103 3.76 9.31 -38.91
C SER A 103 3.82 8.06 -38.02
N LEU A 104 4.19 6.90 -38.59
CA LEU A 104 4.35 5.66 -37.82
C LEU A 104 5.40 5.79 -36.71
N TRP A 105 6.52 6.44 -36.98
CA TRP A 105 7.56 6.67 -35.97
C TRP A 105 7.05 7.53 -34.82
N ILE A 106 6.39 8.66 -35.12
CA ILE A 106 5.80 9.55 -34.11
C ILE A 106 4.73 8.81 -33.28
N LEU A 107 3.84 8.08 -33.95
CA LEU A 107 2.79 7.31 -33.30
C LEU A 107 3.36 6.23 -32.36
N LEU A 108 4.44 5.55 -32.76
CA LEU A 108 5.13 4.59 -31.91
C LEU A 108 5.79 5.27 -30.70
N SER A 109 6.40 6.44 -30.90
CA SER A 109 7.04 7.21 -29.83
C SER A 109 6.03 7.74 -28.82
N ILE A 110 4.91 8.29 -29.29
CA ILE A 110 3.84 8.80 -28.45
C ILE A 110 3.09 7.67 -27.74
N SER A 111 2.96 6.47 -28.31
CA SER A 111 2.31 5.36 -27.62
C SER A 111 3.21 4.65 -26.60
N SER A 112 4.52 4.59 -26.83
CA SER A 112 5.47 3.89 -25.95
C SER A 112 5.80 4.66 -24.66
N LEU A 113 5.89 6.00 -24.71
CA LEU A 113 6.22 6.82 -23.55
C LEU A 113 5.14 6.78 -22.43
N PRO A 114 3.84 6.96 -22.72
CA PRO A 114 2.78 6.85 -21.73
C PRO A 114 2.68 5.44 -21.17
N LEU A 115 2.86 4.40 -21.97
CA LEU A 115 2.82 3.01 -21.49
C LEU A 115 3.83 2.77 -20.37
N HIS A 116 5.08 3.21 -20.53
CA HIS A 116 6.10 3.03 -19.50
C HIS A 116 5.79 3.81 -18.22
N LEU A 117 5.23 5.03 -18.33
CA LEU A 117 4.84 5.84 -17.18
C LEU A 117 3.61 5.26 -16.47
N LEU A 118 2.58 4.89 -17.23
CA LEU A 118 1.36 4.29 -16.71
C LEU A 118 1.67 2.97 -16.01
N PHE A 119 2.55 2.14 -16.55
CA PHE A 119 2.95 0.88 -15.91
C PHE A 119 3.61 1.05 -14.53
N ASN A 120 4.31 2.15 -14.28
CA ASN A 120 4.90 2.42 -12.96
C ASN A 120 3.86 2.80 -11.90
N SER A 121 2.67 3.24 -12.31
CA SER A 121 1.67 3.80 -11.40
C SER A 121 0.30 3.12 -11.46
N VAL A 122 0.12 2.13 -12.35
CA VAL A 122 -1.18 1.46 -12.57
C VAL A 122 -1.56 0.48 -11.45
N MET A 123 -0.56 -0.08 -10.75
CA MET A 123 -0.79 -0.97 -9.61
C MET A 123 -0.12 -0.40 -8.38
N PHE A 124 -0.83 -0.43 -7.27
CA PHE A 124 -0.29 -0.14 -5.95
C PHE A 124 -0.99 -1.01 -4.92
N ALA A 125 -0.25 -1.37 -3.87
CA ALA A 125 -0.83 -1.96 -2.68
C ALA A 125 -1.12 -0.86 -1.67
N SER A 126 -2.32 -0.87 -1.10
CA SER A 126 -2.68 -0.05 0.04
C SER A 126 -2.97 -0.96 1.25
N ILE A 127 -2.73 -0.41 2.44
CA ILE A 127 -3.12 -1.04 3.70
C ILE A 127 -4.34 -0.29 4.20
N ALA A 128 -5.41 -1.02 4.52
CA ALA A 128 -6.54 -0.48 5.26
C ALA A 128 -6.27 -0.68 6.76
N PRO A 129 -5.95 0.38 7.52
CA PRO A 129 -5.80 0.26 8.97
C PRO A 129 -7.15 -0.09 9.59
N ARG A 130 -7.14 -1.03 10.54
CA ARG A 130 -8.29 -1.31 11.37
C ARG A 130 -8.28 -0.35 12.56
N GLU A 131 -9.36 0.41 12.72
CA GLU A 131 -9.56 1.16 13.96
C GLU A 131 -9.73 0.17 15.12
N TYR A 132 -8.96 0.37 16.18
CA TYR A 132 -9.06 -0.43 17.39
C TYR A 132 -9.15 0.47 18.62
N SER A 133 -9.90 -0.01 19.62
CA SER A 133 -10.06 0.70 20.88
C SER A 133 -9.18 0.08 21.96
N VAL A 134 -8.51 0.94 22.75
CA VAL A 134 -7.78 0.51 23.94
C VAL A 134 -8.61 0.85 25.19
N ALA A 135 -8.94 -0.16 25.98
CA ALA A 135 -9.69 -0.04 27.23
C ALA A 135 -8.83 -0.48 28.42
N ALA A 136 -8.97 0.16 29.59
CA ALA A 136 -8.18 -0.16 30.77
C ALA A 136 -9.06 -0.41 32.01
N ILE A 137 -8.77 -1.48 32.74
CA ILE A 137 -9.48 -1.88 33.95
C ILE A 137 -8.53 -2.24 35.10
N GLY A 138 -9.01 -2.12 36.34
CA GLY A 138 -8.29 -2.62 37.51
C GLY A 138 -8.49 -4.13 37.71
N VAL A 139 -7.50 -4.81 38.29
CA VAL A 139 -7.55 -6.26 38.57
C VAL A 139 -8.78 -6.68 39.39
N LYS A 140 -9.27 -5.86 40.33
CA LYS A 140 -10.49 -6.14 41.13
C LYS A 140 -11.77 -6.23 40.29
N SER A 141 -11.77 -5.60 39.13
CA SER A 141 -12.90 -5.61 38.20
C SER A 141 -12.90 -6.85 37.30
N MET A 142 -11.88 -7.72 37.41
CA MET A 142 -11.77 -8.92 36.61
C MET A 142 -12.55 -10.08 37.26
N PRO A 143 -13.43 -10.78 36.52
CA PRO A 143 -14.08 -11.98 37.04
C PRO A 143 -13.05 -13.09 37.23
N ASN A 144 -12.76 -13.44 38.49
CA ASN A 144 -11.99 -14.58 39.01
C ASN A 144 -11.16 -15.39 37.98
N GLY A 145 -10.15 -14.76 37.36
CA GLY A 145 -9.12 -15.45 36.58
C GLY A 145 -9.61 -16.24 35.35
N THR A 146 -10.85 -16.07 34.92
CA THR A 146 -11.40 -16.80 33.77
C THR A 146 -11.29 -15.98 32.48
N THR A 147 -10.95 -16.65 31.38
CA THR A 147 -10.88 -16.12 30.00
C THR A 147 -12.25 -15.85 29.37
N SER A 148 -13.34 -16.17 30.07
CA SER A 148 -14.69 -15.81 29.68
C SER A 148 -14.90 -14.32 29.88
N GLY A 149 -15.45 -13.64 28.87
CA GLY A 149 -15.76 -12.20 28.87
C GLY A 149 -16.47 -11.73 30.14
N PHE A 150 -16.40 -10.42 30.40
CA PHE A 150 -16.86 -9.79 31.63
C PHE A 150 -18.27 -10.24 32.04
N SER A 151 -18.35 -11.22 32.95
CA SER A 151 -19.62 -11.71 33.47
C SER A 151 -20.21 -10.62 34.35
N GLN A 152 -21.17 -9.86 33.81
CA GLN A 152 -22.33 -9.15 34.41
C GLN A 152 -22.30 -8.70 35.89
N SER A 153 -21.14 -8.52 36.52
CA SER A 153 -20.99 -8.12 37.93
C SER A 153 -20.27 -6.78 38.08
N LEU A 154 -19.82 -6.19 36.98
CA LEU A 154 -19.43 -4.78 36.94
C LEU A 154 -20.69 -3.95 36.84
N SER A 155 -20.88 -3.05 37.81
CA SER A 155 -22.10 -2.24 37.91
C SER A 155 -22.39 -1.53 36.57
N ILE A 156 -23.67 -1.52 36.19
CA ILE A 156 -24.24 -1.05 34.91
C ILE A 156 -23.75 0.35 34.47
N ARG A 157 -23.16 1.15 35.37
CA ARG A 157 -22.57 2.46 35.06
C ARG A 157 -21.19 2.38 34.38
N GLN A 158 -20.44 1.28 34.50
CA GLN A 158 -19.15 1.06 33.81
C GLN A 158 -19.32 0.51 32.39
N PHE A 159 -20.49 -0.03 32.07
CA PHE A 159 -20.76 -0.74 30.81
C PHE A 159 -21.12 0.19 29.65
N SER A 160 -21.45 1.45 29.92
CA SER A 160 -21.86 2.42 28.87
C SER A 160 -20.76 2.73 27.85
N GLU A 161 -19.50 2.47 28.20
CA GLU A 161 -18.32 2.84 27.40
C GLU A 161 -17.43 1.62 27.07
N VAL A 162 -17.88 0.39 27.32
CA VAL A 162 -17.14 -0.82 26.90
C VAL A 162 -17.74 -1.30 25.58
N PRO A 163 -16.95 -1.41 24.49
CA PRO A 163 -17.41 -1.99 23.23
C PRO A 163 -18.00 -3.38 23.48
N SER A 164 -19.15 -3.66 22.85
CA SER A 164 -19.84 -4.96 22.96
C SER A 164 -18.97 -6.15 22.59
N THR A 165 -17.88 -5.93 21.84
CA THR A 165 -16.84 -6.90 21.50
C THR A 165 -16.23 -7.54 22.76
N PHE A 166 -15.89 -6.77 23.81
CA PHE A 166 -15.28 -7.31 25.03
C PHE A 166 -16.25 -8.04 25.96
N ILE A 167 -17.55 -7.79 25.79
CA ILE A 167 -18.61 -8.34 26.65
C ILE A 167 -18.94 -9.77 26.23
N ILE A 168 -18.86 -10.05 24.92
CA ILE A 168 -19.30 -11.31 24.32
C ILE A 168 -18.11 -12.18 23.89
N ALA A 169 -16.93 -11.61 23.67
CA ALA A 169 -15.76 -12.35 23.23
C ALA A 169 -15.07 -13.15 24.35
N THR A 170 -14.39 -14.22 23.95
CA THR A 170 -13.39 -14.87 24.80
C THR A 170 -12.10 -14.04 24.76
N LEU A 171 -11.48 -13.82 25.91
CA LEU A 171 -10.28 -12.99 26.02
C LEU A 171 -9.03 -13.89 26.07
N HIS A 172 -8.05 -13.59 25.22
CA HIS A 172 -6.74 -14.23 25.23
C HIS A 172 -5.72 -13.30 25.86
N PHE A 173 -4.92 -13.82 26.78
CA PHE A 173 -3.82 -13.07 27.38
C PHE A 173 -2.66 -12.94 26.40
N LEU A 174 -2.13 -11.73 26.24
CA LEU A 174 -0.84 -11.52 25.56
C LEU A 174 0.25 -11.30 26.59
N THR A 175 1.42 -11.84 26.28
CA THR A 175 2.66 -11.40 26.91
C THR A 175 2.99 -9.97 26.47
N VAL A 176 3.83 -9.30 27.25
CA VAL A 176 4.28 -7.92 26.95
C VAL A 176 4.96 -7.87 25.57
N SER A 177 5.81 -8.85 25.26
CA SER A 177 6.50 -8.94 23.97
C SER A 177 5.54 -9.16 22.80
N GLU A 178 4.52 -10.02 22.95
CA GLU A 178 3.51 -10.22 21.90
C GLU A 178 2.66 -8.97 21.70
N CYS A 179 2.29 -8.29 22.78
CA CYS A 179 1.54 -7.04 22.70
C CYS A 179 2.34 -5.95 21.96
N LEU A 180 3.64 -5.83 22.26
CA LEU A 180 4.52 -4.88 21.60
C LEU A 180 4.76 -5.25 20.13
N ASP A 181 4.92 -6.52 19.79
CA ASP A 181 5.09 -6.96 18.40
C ASP A 181 3.81 -6.76 17.58
N ASP A 182 2.64 -7.02 18.17
CA ASP A 182 1.36 -6.90 17.49
C ASP A 182 0.88 -5.45 17.35
N TYR A 183 0.96 -4.66 18.42
CA TYR A 183 0.45 -3.28 18.48
C TYR A 183 1.54 -2.21 18.33
N GLY A 184 2.82 -2.60 18.23
CA GLY A 184 3.95 -1.71 17.97
C GLY A 184 4.08 -1.24 16.53
N ASN A 185 3.30 -1.80 15.60
CA ASN A 185 3.36 -1.44 14.18
C ASN A 185 2.55 -0.17 13.89
N ASP A 186 3.05 0.67 12.98
CA ASP A 186 2.40 1.93 12.54
C ASP A 186 0.95 1.72 12.05
N TYR A 187 0.62 0.51 11.58
CA TYR A 187 -0.71 0.14 11.11
C TYR A 187 -1.12 -1.23 11.65
N GLN A 188 -2.16 -1.26 12.48
CA GLN A 188 -2.78 -2.49 12.97
C GLN A 188 -3.79 -3.01 11.92
N SER A 189 -3.55 -4.21 11.40
CA SER A 189 -4.44 -4.87 10.41
C SER A 189 -4.89 -6.27 10.84
N SER A 190 -4.16 -6.93 11.74
CA SER A 190 -4.39 -8.31 12.17
C SER A 190 -5.24 -8.43 13.44
N ARG A 191 -5.19 -7.46 14.35
CA ARG A 191 -5.90 -7.50 15.63
C ARG A 191 -6.87 -6.34 15.79
N GLY A 192 -7.90 -6.57 16.60
CA GLY A 192 -8.91 -5.58 16.96
C GLY A 192 -8.62 -4.92 18.30
N ASP A 193 -9.68 -4.68 19.07
CA ASP A 193 -9.62 -3.96 20.35
C ASP A 193 -8.66 -4.61 21.38
N LEU A 194 -8.05 -3.79 22.23
CA LEU A 194 -7.09 -4.20 23.27
C LEU A 194 -7.60 -3.82 24.66
N LEU A 195 -7.55 -4.77 25.60
CA LEU A 195 -7.88 -4.57 27.00
C LEU A 195 -6.62 -4.65 27.87
N ILE A 196 -6.43 -3.63 28.70
CA ILE A 196 -5.31 -3.52 29.64
C ILE A 196 -5.84 -3.76 31.06
N VAL A 197 -5.18 -4.63 31.80
CA VAL A 197 -5.48 -4.92 33.20
C VAL A 197 -4.33 -4.44 34.08
N ALA A 198 -4.61 -3.44 34.93
CA ALA A 198 -3.66 -2.81 35.82
C ALA A 198 -3.81 -3.29 37.26
N ASN A 199 -2.68 -3.47 37.94
CA ASN A 199 -2.66 -3.83 39.35
C ASN A 199 -3.15 -2.67 40.23
N ASP A 200 -3.76 -2.98 41.37
CA ASP A 200 -4.34 -1.97 42.24
C ASP A 200 -3.27 -1.02 42.77
N GLY A 201 -3.44 0.29 42.52
CA GLY A 201 -2.52 1.33 42.97
C GLY A 201 -1.49 1.79 41.93
N GLU A 202 -1.37 1.13 40.77
CA GLU A 202 -0.61 1.67 39.65
C GLU A 202 -1.44 2.74 38.94
N PRO A 203 -0.97 4.00 38.86
CA PRO A 203 -1.64 5.03 38.08
C PRO A 203 -1.52 4.63 36.61
N ILE A 204 -2.63 4.22 36.01
CA ILE A 204 -2.74 4.13 34.56
C ILE A 204 -2.59 5.56 34.03
N ASN A 205 -1.37 5.96 33.66
CA ASN A 205 -1.03 7.31 33.19
C ASN A 205 -1.58 7.60 31.78
N LEU A 206 -2.71 6.98 31.42
CA LEU A 206 -3.64 7.49 30.43
C LEU A 206 -4.29 8.71 31.07
N ARG A 207 -3.59 9.86 31.02
CA ARG A 207 -4.02 11.17 31.53
C ARG A 207 -5.53 11.30 31.38
N LEU A 208 -6.31 11.15 32.46
CA LEU A 208 -7.70 11.59 32.55
C LEU A 208 -8.24 11.50 34.00
N PRO A 209 -9.14 12.43 34.40
CA PRO A 209 -9.67 12.55 35.75
C PRO A 209 -10.76 11.50 36.01
N ASN A 210 -10.67 10.92 37.20
CA ASN A 210 -11.61 10.00 37.84
C ASN A 210 -11.66 8.58 37.24
N SER A 211 -11.57 7.65 38.17
CA SER A 211 -11.68 6.21 38.00
C SER A 211 -12.86 5.82 37.13
N LEU A 212 -12.65 4.77 36.33
CA LEU A 212 -13.58 4.04 35.46
C LEU A 212 -13.44 4.37 33.97
N LEU A 213 -12.86 3.38 33.26
CA LEU A 213 -12.91 3.05 31.83
C LEU A 213 -13.02 4.23 30.86
N ARG A 214 -11.94 4.47 30.10
CA ARG A 214 -11.97 5.32 28.91
C ARG A 214 -11.42 4.58 27.71
N LEU A 215 -12.16 4.62 26.61
CA LEU A 215 -11.73 4.18 25.29
C LEU A 215 -10.83 5.24 24.67
N ARG A 216 -9.61 4.89 24.28
CA ARG A 216 -8.91 5.62 23.23
C ARG A 216 -9.12 4.89 21.91
N TYR A 217 -9.71 5.60 20.95
CA TYR A 217 -9.66 5.20 19.55
C TYR A 217 -8.25 5.49 19.04
N ALA A 218 -7.47 4.46 18.79
CA ALA A 218 -6.18 4.61 18.13
C ALA A 218 -6.45 4.69 16.62
N SER A 219 -6.85 5.87 16.14
CA SER A 219 -7.12 6.12 14.71
C SER A 219 -5.99 6.85 13.99
N HIS A 220 -4.88 7.18 14.66
CA HIS A 220 -3.86 8.08 14.11
C HIS A 220 -2.39 7.59 14.21
N PRO A 221 -1.53 8.02 13.26
CA PRO A 221 -0.21 7.42 13.01
C PRO A 221 0.90 7.85 13.98
N GLU A 222 0.62 8.74 14.95
CA GLU A 222 1.70 9.41 15.71
C GLU A 222 2.31 8.61 16.86
N ALA A 223 1.80 7.42 17.16
CA ALA A 223 2.58 6.28 17.65
C ALA A 223 1.62 5.15 17.97
N SER A 224 1.83 4.02 17.31
CA SER A 224 1.17 2.74 17.54
C SER A 224 1.10 2.33 19.03
N ILE A 225 2.05 2.80 19.84
CA ILE A 225 2.17 2.57 21.28
C ILE A 225 2.08 3.86 22.12
N ALA A 226 1.59 4.98 21.58
CA ALA A 226 1.48 6.25 22.31
C ALA A 226 0.72 6.11 23.64
N TRP A 227 -0.24 5.19 23.67
CA TRP A 227 -1.05 4.84 24.84
C TRP A 227 -0.25 4.13 25.95
N MET A 228 0.93 3.57 25.65
CA MET A 228 1.85 2.95 26.62
C MET A 228 2.78 3.97 27.29
N CYS A 229 2.93 5.15 26.69
CA CYS A 229 3.93 6.13 27.09
C CYS A 229 3.38 7.08 28.16
N ASN A 230 4.22 7.43 29.14
CA ASN A 230 3.85 8.39 30.17
C ASN A 230 3.78 9.82 29.59
N TYR A 231 2.56 10.32 29.35
CA TYR A 231 2.29 11.62 28.74
C TYR A 231 2.70 12.82 29.62
N SER A 232 3.16 12.60 30.86
CA SER A 232 3.64 13.66 31.75
C SER A 232 4.85 14.41 31.18
N ASP A 233 5.61 13.81 30.27
CA ASP A 233 6.86 14.37 29.78
C ASP A 233 7.11 13.92 28.33
N SER A 234 6.62 14.70 27.36
CA SER A 234 6.78 14.44 25.92
C SER A 234 8.24 14.45 25.44
N SER A 235 9.20 14.71 26.34
CA SER A 235 10.63 14.70 26.07
C SER A 235 11.32 13.37 26.38
N LYS A 236 10.65 12.42 27.03
CA LYS A 236 11.22 11.12 27.38
C LYS A 236 10.76 10.03 26.40
N PRO A 237 11.69 9.19 25.89
CA PRO A 237 11.30 8.03 25.09
C PRO A 237 10.41 7.10 25.92
N CYS A 238 9.47 6.46 25.26
CA CYS A 238 8.58 5.48 25.86
C CYS A 238 9.41 4.37 26.53
N ASP A 239 9.28 4.22 27.84
CA ASP A 239 9.99 3.18 28.58
C ASP A 239 9.17 1.88 28.51
N GLU A 240 9.68 0.89 27.79
CA GLU A 240 9.06 -0.44 27.65
C GLU A 240 8.84 -1.13 29.01
N ARG A 241 9.60 -0.76 30.05
CA ARG A 241 9.42 -1.28 31.43
C ARG A 241 8.08 -0.89 32.05
N ILE A 242 7.41 0.12 31.51
CA ILE A 242 6.04 0.48 31.92
C ILE A 242 5.06 -0.60 31.45
N ALA A 243 5.32 -1.24 30.31
CA ALA A 243 4.47 -2.28 29.75
C ALA A 243 4.43 -3.54 30.63
N GLU A 244 5.54 -3.86 31.29
CA GLU A 244 5.66 -5.01 32.20
C GLU A 244 4.75 -4.94 33.43
N ARG A 245 4.20 -3.75 33.74
CA ARG A 245 3.32 -3.55 34.90
C ARG A 245 1.86 -3.92 34.64
N TYR A 246 1.51 -4.16 33.38
CA TYR A 246 0.15 -4.41 32.95
C TYR A 246 0.01 -5.81 32.35
N LYS A 247 -1.20 -6.36 32.42
CA LYS A 247 -1.57 -7.54 31.63
C LYS A 247 -2.39 -7.11 30.43
N TYR A 248 -2.14 -7.71 29.29
CA TYR A 248 -2.80 -7.38 28.03
C TYR A 248 -3.73 -8.51 27.63
N MET A 249 -4.91 -8.16 27.14
CA MET A 249 -5.91 -9.09 26.68
C MET A 249 -6.52 -8.62 25.37
N VAL A 250 -6.75 -9.55 24.46
CA VAL A 250 -7.48 -9.27 23.21
C VAL A 250 -8.67 -10.20 23.09
N PRO A 251 -9.79 -9.73 22.49
CA PRO A 251 -10.88 -10.60 22.12
C PRO A 251 -10.43 -11.56 21.02
N VAL A 252 -10.69 -12.84 21.20
CA VAL A 252 -10.54 -13.85 20.15
C VAL A 252 -11.71 -13.68 19.20
N ILE A 253 -11.38 -13.22 17.99
CA ILE A 253 -12.34 -13.13 16.89
C ILE A 253 -12.37 -14.53 16.27
N ASN A 254 -13.49 -15.25 16.45
CA ASN A 254 -13.77 -16.48 15.70
C ASN A 254 -14.17 -16.16 14.26
#